data_AF-A0AAD7ZHR4-F1
#
_entry.id   AF-A0AAD7ZHR4-F1
#
_cell.length_a   1.000
_cell.length_b   1.000
_cell.length_c   1.000
_cell.angle_alpha   90.00
_cell.angle_beta   90.00
_cell.angle_gamma   90.00
#
_symmetry.space_group_name_H-M   'P 1'
#
loop_
_entity.id
_entity.type
_entity.pdbx_description
1 polymer ?
#
loop_
_entity_poly.entity_id
_entity_poly.type
_entity_poly.pdbx_seq_one_letter_code
_entity_poly.pdbx_strand_id
1 'polypeptide(L)'
;LVEYVKPMKISPLPLHEQDLLYGGDAAQPHQPPMRHHSGHFRHKMAKLWDPHPQYEFVAFGRRFHLMLAHDSGFVHPELQVTHVWHNMTIREHPGFRTNGCFYTGSVRGDPHSTVAVSLCHGMVSRG
;
A
#
# COMPACT_ATOMS: atom_id res chain seq x y z
N LEU A 1 8.62 25.57 5.09
CA LEU A 1 8.58 24.77 3.84
C LEU A 1 7.98 23.42 4.17
N VAL A 2 7.02 22.94 3.38
CA VAL A 2 6.54 21.55 3.49
C VAL A 2 7.45 20.69 2.62
N GLU A 3 8.17 19.74 3.23
CA GLU A 3 8.97 18.75 2.51
C GLU A 3 8.10 17.53 2.24
N TYR A 4 7.85 17.24 0.96
CA TYR A 4 7.11 16.04 0.57
C TYR A 4 8.06 14.86 0.53
N VAL A 5 7.76 13.82 1.30
CA VAL A 5 8.49 12.55 1.26
C VAL A 5 7.86 11.61 0.25
N LYS A 6 8.68 10.89 -0.52
CA LYS A 6 8.23 9.86 -1.45
C LYS A 6 8.72 8.48 -0.98
N PRO A 7 7.83 7.65 -0.38
CA PRO A 7 8.13 6.26 -0.09
C PRO A 7 8.37 5.48 -1.39
N MET A 8 9.44 4.69 -1.42
CA MET A 8 9.86 3.84 -2.52
C MET A 8 9.80 2.38 -2.07
N LYS A 9 9.13 1.53 -2.85
CA LYS A 9 9.00 0.10 -2.57
C LYS A 9 10.36 -0.58 -2.56
N ILE A 10 10.59 -1.43 -1.57
CA ILE A 10 11.76 -2.31 -1.51
C ILE A 10 11.35 -3.68 -2.05
N SER A 11 12.00 -4.13 -3.11
CA SER A 11 11.76 -5.44 -3.73
C SER A 11 13.08 -6.01 -4.26
N PRO A 12 13.98 -6.47 -3.37
CA PRO A 12 15.24 -7.09 -3.78
C PRO A 12 14.94 -8.39 -4.53
N LEU A 13 15.74 -8.69 -5.55
CA LEU A 13 15.70 -9.98 -6.23
C LEU A 13 16.46 -11.04 -5.42
N PRO A 14 16.05 -12.31 -5.46
CA PRO A 14 14.87 -12.83 -6.16
C PRO A 14 13.55 -12.47 -5.46
N LEU A 15 12.48 -12.26 -6.23
CA LEU A 15 11.14 -11.99 -5.66
C LEU A 15 10.68 -13.18 -4.82
N HIS A 16 10.01 -12.90 -3.71
CA HIS A 16 9.44 -13.94 -2.87
C HIS A 16 8.29 -14.63 -3.62
N GLU A 17 8.10 -15.93 -3.43
CA GLU A 17 7.01 -16.71 -4.07
C GLU A 17 5.62 -16.05 -3.92
N GLN A 18 5.33 -15.42 -2.78
CA GLN A 18 4.06 -14.71 -2.57
C GLN A 18 3.97 -13.45 -3.45
N ASP A 19 5.07 -12.76 -3.73
CA ASP A 19 5.08 -11.67 -4.71
C ASP A 19 4.77 -12.16 -6.12
N LEU A 20 5.15 -13.40 -6.46
CA LEU A 20 4.84 -14.01 -7.75
C LEU A 20 3.37 -14.46 -7.82
N LEU A 21 2.86 -15.06 -6.74
CA LEU A 21 1.48 -15.53 -6.64
C LEU A 21 0.49 -14.37 -6.65
N TYR A 22 0.84 -13.29 -5.96
CA TYR A 22 -0.01 -12.12 -5.93
C TYR A 22 0.32 -11.16 -7.08
N GLY A 23 1.53 -11.06 -7.62
CA GLY A 23 1.98 -10.00 -8.55
C GLY A 23 1.25 -9.83 -9.90
N GLY A 24 0.32 -10.71 -10.27
CA GLY A 24 -0.42 -10.63 -11.53
C GLY A 24 -1.92 -10.85 -11.36
N ASP A 25 -2.72 -10.16 -12.20
CA ASP A 25 -4.08 -10.61 -12.50
C ASP A 25 -4.00 -12.05 -13.03
N ALA A 26 -4.92 -12.91 -12.60
CA ALA A 26 -4.94 -14.34 -12.90
C ALA A 26 -4.55 -14.60 -14.37
N ALA A 27 -3.57 -15.47 -14.57
CA ALA A 27 -2.95 -15.78 -15.85
C ALA A 27 -3.96 -15.81 -17.01
N GLN A 28 -3.99 -14.73 -17.81
CA GLN A 28 -4.61 -14.80 -19.12
C GLN A 28 -3.70 -15.64 -20.02
N PRO A 29 -4.20 -16.70 -20.66
CA PRO A 29 -3.37 -17.70 -21.34
C PRO A 29 -2.57 -17.21 -22.56
N HIS A 30 -2.61 -15.91 -22.88
CA HIS A 30 -1.98 -15.32 -24.07
C HIS A 30 -1.17 -14.05 -23.79
N GLN A 31 -0.93 -13.69 -22.52
CA GLN A 31 -0.08 -12.56 -22.18
C GLN A 31 1.06 -13.01 -21.27
N PRO A 32 2.33 -12.58 -21.54
CA PRO A 32 3.40 -12.81 -20.59
C PRO A 32 2.97 -12.22 -19.24
N PRO A 33 3.21 -12.92 -18.11
CA PRO A 33 2.76 -12.46 -16.80
C PRO A 33 3.34 -11.06 -16.58
N MET A 34 2.46 -10.05 -16.57
CA MET A 34 2.84 -8.70 -16.23
C MET A 34 3.40 -8.74 -14.81
N ARG A 35 4.73 -8.63 -14.72
CA ARG A 35 5.48 -8.74 -13.47
C ARG A 35 5.33 -7.43 -12.68
N HIS A 36 4.16 -7.18 -12.10
CA HIS A 36 4.01 -6.05 -11.21
C HIS A 36 4.58 -6.43 -9.85
N HIS A 37 5.55 -5.63 -9.37
CA HIS A 37 5.97 -5.71 -7.97
C HIS A 37 4.75 -5.52 -7.06
N SER A 38 4.69 -6.27 -5.96
CA SER A 38 3.63 -6.08 -4.95
C SER A 38 3.56 -4.63 -4.45
N GLY A 39 2.36 -4.16 -4.09
CA GLY A 39 2.17 -2.81 -3.56
C GLY A 39 2.10 -1.67 -4.58
N HIS A 40 2.28 -1.93 -5.88
CA HIS A 40 2.20 -0.90 -6.93
C HIS A 40 0.76 -0.54 -7.31
N PHE A 41 0.06 -1.51 -7.88
CA PHE A 41 -1.31 -1.38 -8.34
C PHE A 41 -1.95 -2.76 -8.27
N ARG A 42 -3.17 -2.80 -7.74
CA ARG A 42 -3.96 -4.03 -7.66
C ARG A 42 -5.43 -3.72 -7.86
N HIS A 43 -6.19 -4.76 -8.15
CA HIS A 43 -7.63 -4.67 -8.16
C HIS A 43 -8.16 -4.31 -6.76
N LYS A 44 -9.11 -3.37 -6.68
CA LYS A 44 -9.71 -2.84 -5.42
C LYS A 44 -10.31 -3.93 -4.51
N MET A 45 -10.64 -5.09 -5.07
CA MET A 45 -11.22 -6.24 -4.38
C MET A 45 -10.18 -7.30 -3.95
N ALA A 46 -8.88 -7.05 -4.13
CA ALA A 46 -7.83 -7.96 -3.70
C ALA A 46 -7.92 -8.24 -2.19
N LYS A 47 -7.66 -9.49 -1.78
CA LYS A 47 -7.68 -9.89 -0.37
C LYS A 47 -6.54 -9.25 0.43
N LEU A 48 -5.38 -9.08 -0.19
CA LEU A 48 -4.20 -8.45 0.39
C LEU A 48 -3.50 -7.62 -0.70
N TRP A 49 -3.14 -6.37 -0.36
CA TRP A 49 -2.58 -5.45 -1.34
C TRP A 49 -1.08 -5.68 -1.59
N ASP A 50 -0.37 -6.00 -0.53
CA ASP A 50 1.07 -6.15 -0.51
C ASP A 50 1.45 -7.19 0.55
N PRO A 51 1.95 -8.38 0.16
CA PRO A 51 2.46 -9.37 1.09
C PRO A 51 3.79 -8.95 1.74
N HIS A 52 4.53 -7.98 1.17
CA HIS A 52 5.83 -7.55 1.68
C HIS A 52 5.94 -6.02 1.76
N PRO A 53 5.14 -5.35 2.60
CA PRO A 53 4.98 -3.89 2.63
C PRO A 53 6.20 -3.16 3.23
N GLN A 54 7.36 -3.28 2.60
CA GLN A 54 8.60 -2.60 2.98
C GLN A 54 8.89 -1.44 2.03
N TYR A 55 9.17 -0.27 2.61
CA TYR A 55 9.38 0.97 1.87
C TYR A 55 10.53 1.78 2.45
N GLU A 56 11.18 2.60 1.63
CA GLU A 56 12.13 3.60 2.11
C GLU A 56 11.76 5.00 1.65
N PHE A 57 12.06 5.99 2.47
CA PHE A 57 12.06 7.38 2.04
C PHE A 57 13.28 8.10 2.60
N VAL A 58 13.62 9.24 2.00
CA VAL A 58 14.68 10.12 2.47
C VAL A 58 14.05 11.40 2.99
N ALA A 59 14.42 11.81 4.20
CA ALA A 59 14.03 13.07 4.82
C ALA A 59 15.11 13.51 5.80
N PHE A 60 15.25 14.81 6.08
CA PHE A 60 16.20 15.31 7.08
C PHE A 60 17.65 14.81 6.88
N GLY A 61 18.06 14.57 5.63
CA GLY A 61 19.39 14.01 5.29
C GLY A 61 19.59 12.54 5.67
N ARG A 62 18.53 11.81 6.04
CA ARG A 62 18.58 10.41 6.48
C ARG A 62 17.64 9.54 5.63
N ARG A 63 18.03 8.27 5.49
CA ARG A 63 17.21 7.23 4.86
C ARG A 63 16.44 6.47 5.94
N PHE A 64 15.13 6.43 5.80
CA PHE A 64 14.22 5.74 6.72
C PHE A 64 13.68 4.49 6.03
N HIS A 65 13.68 3.37 6.75
CA HIS A 65 13.12 2.12 6.27
C HIS A 65 11.87 1.80 7.09
N LEU A 66 10.74 1.66 6.41
CA LEU A 66 9.44 1.35 6.99
C LEU A 66 9.24 -0.16 7.07
N MET A 67 9.08 -0.67 8.29
CA MET A 67 8.74 -2.06 8.59
C MET A 67 7.24 -2.11 8.86
N LEU A 68 6.45 -2.49 7.87
CA LEU A 68 4.99 -2.53 8.00
C LEU A 68 4.49 -3.98 8.07
N ALA A 69 3.33 -4.14 8.71
CA ALA A 69 2.53 -5.35 8.68
C ALA A 69 1.10 -4.97 8.28
N HIS A 70 0.40 -5.92 7.65
CA HIS A 70 -1.02 -5.76 7.35
C HIS A 70 -1.81 -5.58 8.64
N ASP A 71 -2.67 -4.56 8.69
CA ASP A 71 -3.52 -4.27 9.82
C ASP A 71 -4.98 -4.20 9.37
N SER A 72 -5.71 -5.29 9.62
CA SER A 72 -7.14 -5.39 9.34
C SER A 72 -8.03 -4.69 10.38
N GLY A 73 -7.48 -4.30 11.53
CA GLY A 73 -8.17 -3.61 12.60
C GLY A 73 -8.03 -2.09 12.55
N PHE A 74 -7.12 -1.56 11.72
CA PHE A 74 -6.87 -0.12 11.59
C PHE A 74 -8.12 0.68 11.24
N VAL A 75 -9.00 0.11 10.40
CA VAL A 75 -10.24 0.76 9.94
C VAL A 75 -11.44 -0.10 10.31
N HIS A 76 -12.47 0.54 10.85
CA HIS A 76 -13.73 -0.14 11.14
C HIS A 76 -14.38 -0.68 9.86
N PRO A 77 -14.92 -1.93 9.85
CA PRO A 77 -15.57 -2.50 8.67
C PRO A 77 -16.73 -1.65 8.12
N GLU A 78 -17.41 -0.89 8.98
CA GLU A 78 -18.51 0.03 8.63
C GLU A 78 -18.04 1.48 8.45
N LEU A 79 -16.76 1.71 8.13
CA LEU A 79 -16.27 3.05 7.79
C LEU A 79 -17.16 3.64 6.68
N GLN A 80 -17.54 4.91 6.84
CA GLN A 80 -18.16 5.70 5.78
C GLN A 80 -17.25 6.86 5.41
N VAL A 81 -17.05 7.08 4.12
CA VAL A 81 -16.27 8.19 3.58
C VAL A 81 -17.22 9.33 3.27
N THR A 82 -16.89 10.52 3.77
CA THR A 82 -17.60 11.75 3.42
C THR A 82 -16.81 12.50 2.37
N HIS A 83 -17.37 12.59 1.18
CA HIS A 83 -16.81 13.38 0.10
C HIS A 83 -17.47 14.76 0.11
N VAL A 84 -16.65 15.80 0.25
CA VAL A 84 -17.10 17.19 0.31
C VAL A 84 -16.65 17.91 -0.95
N TRP A 85 -17.62 18.38 -1.72
CA TRP A 85 -17.44 19.28 -2.87
C TRP A 85 -18.06 20.63 -2.56
N HIS A 86 -17.82 21.61 -3.43
CA HIS A 86 -18.27 22.99 -3.21
C HIS A 86 -19.81 23.11 -3.08
N ASN A 87 -20.58 22.24 -3.72
CA ASN A 87 -22.05 22.29 -3.77
C ASN A 87 -22.73 21.01 -3.27
N MET A 88 -21.98 19.99 -2.86
CA MET A 88 -22.51 18.66 -2.59
C MET A 88 -21.67 17.97 -1.54
N THR A 89 -22.35 17.24 -0.65
CA THR A 89 -21.71 16.32 0.30
C THR A 89 -22.36 14.95 0.12
N ILE A 90 -21.55 13.93 -0.14
CA ILE A 90 -22.02 12.53 -0.23
C ILE A 90 -21.32 11.73 0.86
N ARG A 91 -22.09 10.87 1.53
CA ARG A 91 -21.58 9.89 2.47
C ARG A 91 -21.84 8.49 1.92
N GLU A 92 -20.78 7.72 1.74
CA GLU A 92 -20.87 6.40 1.13
C GLU A 92 -19.89 5.40 1.76
N HIS A 93 -20.13 4.11 1.53
CA HIS A 93 -19.18 3.08 1.88
C HIS A 93 -17.97 3.16 0.94
N PRO A 94 -16.74 2.89 1.44
CA PRO A 94 -15.57 2.80 0.59
C PRO A 94 -15.80 1.77 -0.52
N GLY A 95 -15.65 2.16 -1.79
CA GLY A 95 -15.75 1.26 -2.95
C GLY A 95 -14.59 0.25 -3.08
N PHE A 96 -13.91 -0.08 -1.98
CA PHE A 96 -12.79 -1.01 -1.90
C PHE A 96 -12.88 -1.84 -0.62
N ARG A 97 -12.23 -3.01 -0.60
CA ARG A 97 -12.15 -3.82 0.63
C ARG A 97 -11.21 -3.14 1.62
N THR A 98 -11.74 -2.60 2.71
CA THR A 98 -10.95 -1.94 3.76
C THR A 98 -9.96 -2.90 4.42
N ASN A 99 -10.36 -4.15 4.67
CA ASN A 99 -9.55 -5.10 5.44
C ASN A 99 -8.30 -5.64 4.73
N GLY A 100 -7.94 -5.19 3.53
CA GLY A 100 -6.84 -5.77 2.74
C GLY A 100 -5.70 -4.81 2.37
N CYS A 101 -5.80 -3.54 2.74
CA CYS A 101 -4.93 -2.49 2.17
C CYS A 101 -4.42 -1.44 3.18
N PHE A 102 -4.68 -1.62 4.48
CA PHE A 102 -4.08 -0.81 5.54
C PHE A 102 -2.94 -1.55 6.21
N TYR A 103 -1.91 -0.78 6.56
CA TYR A 103 -0.65 -1.29 7.06
C TYR A 103 -0.14 -0.38 8.17
N THR A 104 0.35 -0.97 9.24
CA THR A 104 0.95 -0.26 10.37
C THR A 104 2.30 -0.84 10.75
N GLY A 105 3.14 -0.05 11.41
CA GLY A 105 4.40 -0.55 11.94
C GLY A 105 5.31 0.57 12.41
N SER A 106 6.61 0.38 12.22
CA SER A 106 7.65 1.26 12.75
C SER A 106 8.78 1.48 11.76
N VAL A 107 9.59 2.49 12.01
CA VAL A 107 10.86 2.71 11.34
C VAL A 107 11.90 1.73 11.89
N ARG A 108 12.62 1.07 10.98
CA ARG A 108 13.72 0.16 11.35
C ARG A 108 14.75 0.87 12.21
N GLY A 109 15.05 0.31 13.38
CA GLY A 109 15.99 0.88 14.34
C GLY A 109 15.38 1.91 15.29
N ASP A 110 14.07 2.19 15.18
CA ASP A 110 13.32 3.03 16.13
C ASP A 110 11.97 2.37 16.46
N PRO A 111 11.93 1.43 17.44
CA PRO A 111 10.72 0.70 17.80
C PRO A 111 9.60 1.56 18.39
N HIS A 112 9.90 2.78 18.84
CA HIS A 112 8.92 3.70 19.41
C HIS A 112 8.25 4.59 18.37
N SER A 113 8.75 4.59 17.13
CA SER A 113 8.09 5.25 16.01
C SER A 113 6.80 4.52 15.62
N THR A 114 5.85 5.28 15.06
CA THR A 114 4.58 4.75 14.54
C THR A 114 4.41 5.19 13.10
N VAL A 115 4.03 4.23 12.25
CA VAL A 115 3.81 4.45 10.82
C VAL A 115 2.48 3.80 10.45
N ALA A 116 1.65 4.50 9.69
CA ALA A 116 0.41 3.98 9.13
C ALA A 116 0.31 4.38 7.65
N VAL A 117 -0.03 3.42 6.79
CA VAL A 117 -0.10 3.61 5.34
C VAL A 117 -1.37 2.96 4.79
N SER A 118 -2.05 3.67 3.90
CA SER A 118 -3.13 3.11 3.07
C SER A 118 -2.60 2.86 1.67
N LEU A 119 -2.64 1.60 1.24
CA LEU A 119 -2.30 1.18 -0.12
C LEU A 119 -3.54 0.92 -0.98
N CYS A 120 -4.74 1.29 -0.53
CA CYS A 120 -6.01 0.90 -1.18
C CYS A 120 -6.17 1.41 -2.63
N HIS A 121 -5.35 2.39 -3.02
CA HIS A 121 -5.27 2.93 -4.39
C HIS A 121 -3.89 2.74 -5.01
N GLY A 122 -3.05 1.88 -4.44
CA GLY A 122 -1.66 1.72 -4.84
C GLY A 122 -0.76 2.84 -4.31
N MET A 123 0.54 2.70 -4.55
CA MET A 123 1.52 3.79 -4.37
C MET A 123 2.26 4.06 -5.66
N VAL A 124 2.44 5.33 -5.96
CA VAL A 124 3.09 5.80 -7.20
C VAL A 124 4.56 5.44 -7.16
N SER A 125 5.00 4.55 -8.04
CA SER A 125 6.43 4.39 -8.34
C SER A 125 6.89 5.40 -9.39
N ARG A 126 8.20 5.59 -9.52
CA ARG A 126 8.71 6.12 -10.78
C ARG A 126 8.68 4.99 -11.81
N GLY A 127 8.03 5.25 -12.94
CA GLY A 127 8.34 4.57 -14.20
C GLY A 127 9.72 4.97 -14.71
#